data_AF-A0A8H7PUX6-F1
#
_entry.id   AF-A0A8H7PUX6-F1
#
_cell.length_a   1.000
_cell.length_b   1.000
_cell.length_c   1.000
_cell.angle_alpha   90.00
_cell.angle_beta   90.00
_cell.angle_gamma   90.00
#
_symmetry.space_group_name_H-M   'P 1'
#
loop_
_entity.id
_entity.type
_entity.pdbx_description
1 polymer ?
#
loop_
_entity_poly.entity_id
_entity_poly.type
_entity_poly.pdbx_seq_one_letter_code
_entity_poly.pdbx_strand_id
1 'polypeptide(L)'
;MASQKSLTSRPLDLTYFMYIASHIPITIFFDCQVLYPTSWIPQPLLDLTAWYIQEFKDPLIANANNLPWFKSFIYCEGLIQLPFFFWSLHGLYYNKPITRVGLLAYGAHVATTVIATLAEVGFGSPARLTMTAPERYALLGLYLPYLLIPATMVVDSWFKLAPLVNSAGSKKKTN
;
A
#
# COMPACT_ATOMS: atom_id res chain seq x y z
N MET A 1 7.27 -14.48 -31.80
CA MET A 1 7.18 -13.80 -30.49
C MET A 1 5.82 -14.13 -29.91
N ALA A 2 5.75 -14.77 -28.73
CA ALA A 2 4.45 -15.06 -28.12
C ALA A 2 3.72 -13.74 -27.86
N SER A 3 2.47 -13.62 -28.34
CA SER A 3 1.64 -12.44 -28.08
C SER A 3 1.52 -12.26 -26.58
N GLN A 4 2.01 -11.13 -26.08
CA GLN A 4 2.02 -10.85 -24.67
C GLN A 4 0.58 -10.68 -24.19
N LYS A 5 0.14 -11.54 -23.27
CA LYS A 5 -1.22 -11.48 -22.70
C LYS A 5 -1.54 -10.07 -22.21
N SER A 6 -2.66 -9.51 -22.66
CA SER A 6 -3.11 -8.17 -22.25
C SER A 6 -3.31 -8.10 -20.73
N LEU A 7 -3.28 -6.90 -20.16
CA LEU A 7 -3.57 -6.69 -18.73
C LEU A 7 -4.97 -7.20 -18.35
N THR A 8 -5.97 -6.95 -19.20
CA THR A 8 -7.37 -7.39 -18.97
C THR A 8 -7.53 -8.91 -18.94
N SER A 9 -6.62 -9.66 -19.56
CA SER A 9 -6.60 -11.13 -19.51
C SER A 9 -5.89 -11.72 -18.28
N ARG A 10 -5.36 -10.86 -17.40
CA ARG A 10 -4.62 -11.22 -16.18
C ARG A 10 -5.32 -10.58 -14.97
N PRO A 11 -6.39 -11.18 -14.43
CA PRO A 11 -7.27 -10.52 -13.45
C PRO A 11 -6.55 -10.06 -12.19
N LEU A 12 -5.64 -10.86 -11.62
CA LEU A 12 -4.84 -10.42 -10.45
C LEU A 12 -3.94 -9.22 -10.79
N ASP A 13 -3.33 -9.23 -11.97
CA ASP A 13 -2.47 -8.11 -12.40
C ASP A 13 -3.29 -6.85 -12.65
N LEU A 14 -4.51 -6.99 -13.17
CA LEU A 14 -5.44 -5.87 -13.31
C LEU A 14 -5.84 -5.33 -11.94
N THR A 15 -6.14 -6.18 -10.96
CA THR A 15 -6.41 -5.76 -9.58
C THR A 15 -5.22 -5.01 -8.98
N TYR A 16 -4.01 -5.54 -9.12
CA TYR A 16 -2.79 -4.88 -8.64
C TYR A 16 -2.55 -3.54 -9.34
N PHE A 17 -2.79 -3.49 -10.65
CA PHE A 17 -2.66 -2.26 -11.42
C PHE A 17 -3.65 -1.20 -10.95
N MET A 18 -4.93 -1.55 -10.79
CA MET A 18 -5.97 -0.63 -10.32
C MET A 18 -5.69 -0.14 -8.89
N TYR A 19 -5.28 -1.06 -8.00
CA TYR A 19 -4.89 -0.74 -6.64
C TYR A 19 -3.72 0.26 -6.63
N ILE A 20 -2.61 -0.04 -7.29
CA ILE A 20 -1.44 0.85 -7.33
C ILE A 20 -1.78 2.18 -7.99
N ALA A 21 -2.58 2.17 -9.07
CA ALA A 21 -2.97 3.38 -9.78
C ALA A 21 -3.83 4.30 -8.92
N SER A 22 -4.77 3.76 -8.14
CA SER A 22 -5.58 4.56 -7.22
C SER A 22 -4.77 5.12 -6.06
N HIS A 23 -3.67 4.46 -5.66
CA HIS A 23 -2.82 4.94 -4.57
C HIS A 23 -2.00 6.17 -4.94
N ILE A 24 -1.64 6.37 -6.22
CA ILE A 24 -0.87 7.56 -6.63
C ILE A 24 -1.54 8.87 -6.20
N PRO A 25 -2.81 9.16 -6.58
CA PRO A 25 -3.46 10.40 -6.15
C PRO A 25 -3.74 10.41 -4.64
N ILE A 26 -4.04 9.26 -4.02
CA ILE A 26 -4.26 9.18 -2.57
C ILE A 26 -2.98 9.56 -1.81
N THR A 27 -1.85 8.97 -2.16
CA THR A 27 -0.57 9.27 -1.52
C THR A 27 -0.16 10.72 -1.71
N ILE A 28 -0.33 11.28 -2.92
CA ILE A 28 0.04 12.67 -3.18
C ILE A 28 -0.89 13.65 -2.46
N PHE A 29 -2.20 13.44 -2.54
CA PHE A 29 -3.19 14.43 -2.12
C PHE A 29 -3.78 14.19 -0.74
N PHE A 30 -3.58 13.01 -0.13
CA PHE A 30 -4.10 12.66 1.18
C PHE A 30 -2.96 12.30 2.15
N ASP A 31 -2.24 11.21 1.91
CA ASP A 31 -1.25 10.70 2.87
C ASP A 31 -0.10 11.69 3.12
N CYS A 32 0.49 12.21 2.04
CA CYS A 32 1.65 13.11 2.13
C CYS A 32 1.31 14.54 2.57
N GLN A 33 0.04 14.88 2.82
CA GLN A 33 -0.33 16.21 3.33
C GLN A 33 0.47 16.58 4.59
N VAL A 34 0.74 15.61 5.48
CA VAL A 34 1.53 15.82 6.71
C VAL A 34 3.00 16.19 6.45
N LEU A 35 3.49 15.94 5.25
CA LEU A 35 4.86 16.24 4.83
C LEU A 35 4.97 17.62 4.16
N TYR A 36 3.86 18.19 3.70
CA TYR A 36 3.85 19.47 3.01
C TYR A 36 3.70 20.64 4.00
N PRO A 37 4.25 21.82 3.67
CA PRO A 37 3.81 23.06 4.27
C PRO A 37 2.29 23.23 4.04
N THR A 38 1.54 23.60 5.09
CA THR A 38 0.08 23.77 4.98
C THR A 38 -0.34 24.76 3.89
N SER A 39 0.50 25.76 3.60
CA SER A 39 0.27 26.74 2.52
C SER A 39 0.26 26.14 1.11
N TRP A 40 0.77 24.92 0.92
CA TRP A 40 0.76 24.23 -0.38
C TRP A 40 -0.51 23.40 -0.58
N ILE A 41 -1.31 23.20 0.47
CA ILE A 41 -2.46 22.30 0.46
C ILE A 41 -3.71 23.13 0.14
N PRO A 42 -4.39 22.88 -0.99
CA PRO A 42 -5.66 23.53 -1.30
C PRO A 42 -6.72 23.25 -0.23
N GLN A 43 -7.57 24.24 0.04
CA GLN A 43 -8.64 24.13 1.05
C GLN A 43 -9.52 22.88 0.87
N PRO A 44 -9.94 22.47 -0.34
CA PRO A 44 -10.75 21.26 -0.50
C PRO A 44 -10.06 19.97 0.00
N LEU A 45 -8.73 19.89 -0.07
CA LEU A 45 -7.99 18.73 0.45
C LEU A 45 -7.89 18.75 1.97
N LEU A 46 -7.79 19.94 2.57
CA LEU A 46 -7.85 20.11 4.03
C LEU A 46 -9.24 19.74 4.56
N ASP A 47 -10.29 20.19 3.88
CA ASP A 47 -11.68 19.89 4.24
C ASP A 47 -11.98 18.39 4.10
N LEU A 48 -11.46 17.75 3.05
CA LEU A 48 -11.56 16.30 2.87
C LEU A 48 -10.90 15.54 4.02
N THR A 49 -9.68 15.93 4.42
CA THR A 49 -8.98 15.31 5.55
C THR A 49 -9.73 15.54 6.87
N ALA A 50 -10.26 16.75 7.09
CA ALA A 50 -11.05 17.07 8.27
C ALA A 50 -12.33 16.24 8.35
N TRP A 51 -13.06 16.12 7.23
CA TRP A 51 -14.23 15.25 7.12
C TRP A 51 -13.88 13.79 7.41
N TYR A 52 -12.80 13.28 6.83
CA TYR A 52 -12.35 11.91 7.06
C TYR A 52 -12.06 11.65 8.55
N ILE A 53 -11.32 12.54 9.20
CA ILE A 53 -11.02 12.43 10.63
C ILE A 53 -12.31 12.46 11.46
N GLN A 54 -13.27 13.31 11.11
CA GLN A 54 -14.54 13.40 11.82
C GLN A 54 -15.38 12.13 11.66
N GLU A 55 -15.48 11.59 10.45
CA GLU A 55 -16.30 10.43 10.11
C GLU A 55 -15.71 9.14 10.68
N PHE A 56 -14.41 8.91 10.49
CA PHE A 56 -13.75 7.65 10.82
C PHE A 56 -13.03 7.66 12.17
N LYS A 57 -12.88 8.83 12.79
CA LYS A 57 -12.15 9.03 14.06
C LYS A 57 -10.76 8.42 14.03
N ASP A 58 -10.10 8.46 12.87
CA ASP A 58 -8.82 7.82 12.66
C ASP A 58 -7.73 8.48 13.52
N PRO A 59 -7.21 7.79 14.55
CA PRO A 59 -6.23 8.36 15.47
C PRO A 59 -4.87 8.59 14.81
N LEU A 60 -4.53 7.83 13.77
CA LEU A 60 -3.25 7.89 13.06
C LEU A 60 -3.21 9.13 12.19
N ILE A 61 -4.24 9.36 11.39
CA ILE A 61 -4.34 10.54 10.53
C ILE A 61 -4.51 11.81 11.39
N ALA A 62 -5.38 11.78 12.40
CA ALA A 62 -5.59 12.93 13.29
C ALA A 62 -4.33 13.36 14.04
N ASN A 63 -3.44 12.41 14.38
CA ASN A 63 -2.22 12.67 15.15
C ASN A 63 -0.94 12.46 14.36
N ALA A 64 -0.99 12.43 13.03
CA ALA A 64 0.16 12.04 12.19
C ALA A 64 1.42 12.87 12.46
N ASN A 65 1.26 14.17 12.76
CA ASN A 65 2.38 15.05 13.12
C ASN A 65 3.04 14.72 14.48
N ASN A 66 2.31 14.07 15.38
CA ASN A 66 2.75 13.75 16.74
C ASN A 66 3.12 12.26 16.91
N LEU A 67 3.09 11.47 15.82
CA LEU A 67 3.41 10.05 15.81
C LEU A 67 4.65 9.80 14.93
N PRO A 68 5.88 9.88 15.46
CA PRO A 68 7.10 9.76 14.65
C PRO A 68 7.20 8.45 13.86
N TRP A 69 6.74 7.34 14.43
CA TRP A 69 6.74 6.03 13.76
C TRP A 69 5.74 5.98 12.59
N PHE A 70 4.61 6.65 12.70
CA PHE A 70 3.60 6.68 11.63
C PHE A 70 4.05 7.65 10.54
N LYS A 71 4.56 8.81 10.96
CA LYS A 71 5.16 9.79 10.05
C LYS A 71 6.32 9.20 9.24
N SER A 72 7.13 8.31 9.83
CA SER A 72 8.19 7.62 9.08
C SER A 72 7.65 6.68 8.00
N PHE A 73 6.51 6.03 8.22
CA PHE A 73 5.84 5.26 7.17
C PHE A 73 5.31 6.15 6.05
N ILE A 74 4.75 7.32 6.35
CA ILE A 74 4.31 8.27 5.33
C ILE A 74 5.51 8.80 4.50
N TYR A 75 6.68 9.01 5.13
CA TYR A 75 7.90 9.29 4.39
C TYR A 75 8.28 8.14 3.44
N CYS A 76 8.16 6.88 3.87
CA CYS A 76 8.38 5.73 3.00
C CYS A 76 7.37 5.69 1.85
N GLU A 77 6.11 6.02 2.09
CA GLU A 77 5.08 6.12 1.04
C GLU A 77 5.45 7.15 -0.02
N GLY A 78 5.76 8.38 0.40
CA GLY A 78 6.11 9.45 -0.53
C GLY A 78 7.46 9.26 -1.25
N LEU A 79 8.50 8.79 -0.55
CA LEU A 79 9.86 8.76 -1.09
C LEU A 79 10.22 7.42 -1.76
N ILE A 80 9.61 6.31 -1.34
CA ILE A 80 9.95 4.96 -1.80
C ILE A 80 8.80 4.37 -2.61
N GLN A 81 7.58 4.36 -2.04
CA GLN A 81 6.45 3.69 -2.69
C GLN A 81 5.94 4.49 -3.90
N LEU A 82 5.86 5.81 -3.82
CA LEU A 82 5.34 6.63 -4.92
C LEU A 82 6.16 6.49 -6.22
N PRO A 83 7.51 6.58 -6.24
CA PRO A 83 8.30 6.25 -7.43
C PRO A 83 8.09 4.81 -7.89
N PHE A 84 7.96 3.87 -6.95
CA PHE A 84 7.69 2.47 -7.25
C PHE A 84 6.31 2.25 -7.91
N PHE A 85 5.29 3.04 -7.57
CA PHE A 85 3.97 2.95 -8.20
C PHE A 85 4.06 3.16 -9.71
N PHE A 86 4.73 4.22 -10.17
CA PHE A 86 4.91 4.46 -11.60
C PHE A 86 5.67 3.32 -12.30
N TRP A 87 6.74 2.84 -11.68
CA TRP A 87 7.54 1.72 -12.22
C TRP A 87 6.72 0.43 -12.31
N SER A 88 5.95 0.11 -11.28
CA SER A 88 5.16 -1.12 -11.19
C SER A 88 3.94 -1.09 -12.12
N LEU A 89 3.28 0.05 -12.32
CA LEU A 89 2.22 0.19 -13.32
C LEU A 89 2.74 -0.10 -14.73
N HIS A 90 3.89 0.49 -15.09
CA HIS A 90 4.55 0.20 -16.36
C HIS A 90 4.94 -1.29 -16.48
N GLY A 91 5.52 -1.86 -15.43
CA GLY A 91 5.88 -3.28 -15.38
C GLY A 91 4.69 -4.23 -15.52
N LEU A 92 3.58 -3.93 -14.84
CA LEU A 92 2.33 -4.69 -14.90
C LEU A 92 1.70 -4.58 -16.28
N TYR A 93 1.60 -3.38 -16.85
CA TYR A 93 1.04 -3.14 -18.19
C TYR A 93 1.79 -3.94 -19.25
N TYR A 94 3.13 -3.87 -19.24
CA TYR A 94 4.00 -4.61 -20.15
C TYR A 94 4.41 -6.00 -19.65
N ASN A 95 3.68 -6.59 -18.70
CA ASN A 95 3.89 -7.96 -18.19
C ASN A 95 5.37 -8.33 -17.97
N LYS A 96 6.18 -7.40 -17.43
CA LYS A 96 7.61 -7.60 -17.26
C LYS A 96 7.85 -8.54 -16.06
N PRO A 97 8.61 -9.65 -16.20
CA PRO A 97 8.82 -10.60 -15.11
C PRO A 97 9.44 -9.98 -13.85
N ILE A 98 10.36 -9.02 -14.03
CA ILE A 98 11.02 -8.30 -12.91
C ILE A 98 10.03 -7.58 -11.99
N THR A 99 8.85 -7.21 -12.49
CA THR A 99 7.80 -6.57 -11.71
C THR A 99 7.37 -7.41 -10.52
N ARG A 100 7.43 -8.75 -10.62
CA ARG A 100 7.09 -9.65 -9.50
C ARG A 100 8.06 -9.50 -8.34
N VAL A 101 9.34 -9.27 -8.59
CA VAL A 101 10.33 -9.03 -7.52
C VAL A 101 9.97 -7.76 -6.77
N GLY A 102 9.63 -6.70 -7.51
CA GLY A 102 9.17 -5.45 -6.93
C GLY A 102 7.87 -5.60 -6.13
N LEU A 103 6.87 -6.29 -6.68
CA LEU A 103 5.58 -6.53 -6.00
C LEU A 103 5.73 -7.41 -4.75
N LEU A 104 6.66 -8.36 -4.76
CA LEU A 104 6.99 -9.15 -3.56
C LEU A 104 7.55 -8.26 -2.44
N ALA A 105 8.54 -7.42 -2.75
CA ALA A 105 9.15 -6.51 -1.78
C ALA A 105 8.16 -5.44 -1.28
N TYR A 106 7.46 -4.80 -2.21
CA TYR A 106 6.43 -3.81 -1.92
C TYR A 106 5.29 -4.40 -1.07
N GLY A 107 4.75 -5.55 -1.49
CA GLY A 107 3.65 -6.18 -0.79
C GLY A 107 4.00 -6.54 0.65
N ALA A 108 5.21 -7.03 0.89
CA ALA A 108 5.69 -7.35 2.24
C ALA A 108 5.89 -6.09 3.10
N HIS A 109 6.43 -5.03 2.51
CA HIS A 109 6.59 -3.75 3.19
C HIS A 109 5.23 -3.17 3.62
N VAL A 110 4.27 -3.05 2.70
CA VAL A 110 2.94 -2.49 3.00
C VAL A 110 2.19 -3.38 4.00
N ALA A 111 2.25 -4.70 3.85
CA ALA A 111 1.63 -5.58 4.83
C ALA A 111 2.20 -5.35 6.24
N THR A 112 3.51 -5.12 6.36
CA THR A 112 4.16 -4.85 7.65
C THR A 112 3.71 -3.53 8.25
N THR A 113 3.63 -2.45 7.46
CA THR A 113 3.17 -1.15 7.95
C THR A 113 1.69 -1.17 8.33
N VAL A 114 0.84 -1.80 7.51
CA VAL A 114 -0.60 -1.91 7.78
C VAL A 114 -0.91 -2.82 8.97
N ILE A 115 -0.10 -3.86 9.23
CA ILE A 115 -0.23 -4.63 10.47
C ILE A 115 0.00 -3.73 11.70
N ALA A 116 0.96 -2.82 11.64
CA ALA A 116 1.19 -1.87 12.74
C ALA A 116 0.01 -0.88 12.90
N THR A 117 -0.57 -0.38 11.81
CA THR A 117 -1.76 0.49 11.87
C THR A 117 -2.97 -0.24 12.42
N LEU A 118 -3.23 -1.47 11.95
CA LEU A 118 -4.30 -2.34 12.45
C LEU A 118 -4.10 -2.68 13.93
N ALA A 119 -2.86 -2.89 14.38
CA ALA A 119 -2.56 -3.14 15.79
C ALA A 119 -2.85 -1.91 16.66
N GLU A 120 -2.49 -0.71 16.20
CA GLU A 120 -2.80 0.54 16.91
C GLU A 120 -4.32 0.70 17.08
N VAL A 121 -5.07 0.52 15.99
CA VAL A 121 -6.53 0.63 16.01
C VAL A 121 -7.17 -0.52 16.79
N GLY A 122 -6.68 -1.76 16.65
CA GLY A 122 -7.28 -2.99 17.16
C GLY A 122 -6.94 -3.34 18.61
N PHE A 123 -5.78 -2.89 19.12
CA PHE A 123 -5.36 -3.09 20.51
C PHE A 123 -5.30 -1.79 21.33
N GLY A 124 -5.41 -0.62 20.70
CA GLY A 124 -5.48 0.66 21.41
C GLY A 124 -6.61 0.69 22.46
N SER A 125 -6.34 1.33 23.60
CA SER A 125 -7.30 1.39 24.70
C SER A 125 -8.48 2.32 24.35
N PRO A 126 -9.71 2.04 24.83
CA PRO A 126 -10.86 2.90 24.60
C PRO A 126 -10.66 4.35 25.08
N ALA A 127 -9.93 4.53 26.18
CA ALA A 127 -9.57 5.85 26.71
C ALA A 127 -8.65 6.65 25.78
N ARG A 128 -7.84 5.97 24.97
CA ARG A 128 -6.92 6.60 24.00
C ARG A 128 -7.59 6.88 22.66
N LEU A 129 -8.53 6.03 22.24
CA LEU A 129 -9.12 6.10 20.91
C LEU A 129 -10.44 6.89 20.84
N THR A 130 -11.12 7.13 21.98
CA THR A 130 -12.40 7.87 22.02
C THR A 130 -13.41 7.40 20.96
N MET A 131 -13.47 6.09 20.74
CA MET A 131 -14.19 5.47 19.63
C MET A 131 -15.06 4.32 20.13
N THR A 132 -16.27 4.19 19.59
CA THR A 132 -17.18 3.08 19.88
C THR A 132 -16.74 1.80 19.16
N ALA A 133 -17.26 0.64 19.58
CA ALA A 133 -16.92 -0.62 18.92
C ALA A 133 -17.32 -0.66 17.42
N PRO A 134 -18.51 -0.19 17.00
CA PRO A 134 -18.86 -0.15 15.58
C PRO A 134 -17.94 0.74 14.74
N GLU A 135 -17.61 1.95 15.22
CA GLU A 135 -16.67 2.86 14.55
C GLU A 135 -15.29 2.20 14.42
N ARG A 136 -14.84 1.48 15.45
CA ARG A 136 -13.59 0.72 15.41
C ARG A 136 -13.59 -0.35 14.34
N TYR A 137 -14.65 -1.15 14.25
CA TYR A 137 -14.74 -2.18 13.23
C TYR A 137 -14.86 -1.61 11.81
N ALA A 138 -15.55 -0.48 11.66
CA ALA A 138 -15.59 0.25 10.39
C ALA A 138 -14.19 0.69 9.96
N LEU A 139 -13.41 1.28 10.87
CA LEU A 139 -12.03 1.71 10.58
C LEU A 139 -11.10 0.53 10.28
N LEU A 140 -11.17 -0.56 11.07
CA LEU A 140 -10.42 -1.79 10.78
C LEU A 140 -10.78 -2.36 9.40
N GLY A 141 -12.07 -2.35 9.06
CA GLY A 141 -12.57 -2.76 7.75
C GLY A 141 -12.04 -1.89 6.62
N LEU A 142 -11.90 -0.58 6.85
CA LEU A 142 -11.32 0.37 5.88
C LEU A 142 -9.84 0.07 5.60
N TYR A 143 -9.07 -0.32 6.61
CA TYR A 143 -7.67 -0.70 6.45
C TYR A 143 -7.46 -2.10 5.84
N LEU A 144 -8.43 -3.01 5.97
CA LEU A 144 -8.24 -4.42 5.60
C LEU A 144 -7.87 -4.66 4.13
N PRO A 145 -8.45 -3.97 3.12
CA PRO A 145 -8.02 -4.12 1.72
C PRO A 145 -6.54 -3.80 1.50
N TYR A 146 -6.00 -2.82 2.25
CA TYR A 146 -4.60 -2.41 2.21
C TYR A 146 -3.66 -3.44 2.86
N LEU A 147 -4.19 -4.44 3.57
CA LEU A 147 -3.42 -5.62 3.99
C LEU A 147 -3.59 -6.77 2.99
N LEU A 148 -4.84 -7.09 2.64
CA LEU A 148 -5.17 -8.29 1.88
C LEU A 148 -4.60 -8.25 0.45
N ILE A 149 -4.70 -7.11 -0.23
CA ILE A 149 -4.19 -6.98 -1.60
C ILE A 149 -2.65 -7.09 -1.62
N PRO A 150 -1.88 -6.34 -0.81
CA PRO A 150 -0.43 -6.52 -0.68
C PRO A 150 0.01 -7.92 -0.26
N ALA A 151 -0.67 -8.54 0.71
CA ALA A 151 -0.38 -9.92 1.10
C ALA A 151 -0.60 -10.89 -0.07
N THR A 152 -1.65 -10.67 -0.88
CA THR A 152 -1.89 -11.45 -2.08
C THR A 152 -0.80 -11.21 -3.14
N MET A 153 -0.29 -9.98 -3.30
CA MET A 153 0.86 -9.69 -4.17
C MET A 153 2.11 -10.48 -3.76
N VAL A 154 2.36 -10.61 -2.45
CA VAL A 154 3.48 -11.40 -1.92
C VAL A 154 3.35 -12.86 -2.31
N VAL A 155 2.20 -13.47 -2.01
CA VAL A 155 1.94 -14.88 -2.28
C VAL A 155 1.99 -15.17 -3.78
N ASP A 156 1.29 -14.39 -4.60
CA ASP A 156 1.27 -14.54 -6.06
C ASP A 156 2.68 -14.39 -6.66
N SER A 157 3.43 -13.37 -6.24
CA SER A 157 4.77 -13.11 -6.76
C SER A 157 5.76 -14.20 -6.34
N TRP A 158 5.66 -14.69 -5.10
CA TRP A 158 6.46 -15.82 -4.62
C TRP A 158 6.26 -17.06 -5.49
N PHE A 159 5.01 -17.47 -5.74
CA PHE A 159 4.72 -18.65 -6.54
C PHE A 159 5.17 -18.51 -8.00
N LYS A 160 5.16 -17.29 -8.56
CA LYS A 160 5.67 -17.04 -9.92
C LYS A 160 7.20 -17.00 -9.99
N LEU A 161 7.87 -16.55 -8.93
CA LEU A 161 9.32 -16.40 -8.89
C LEU A 161 10.05 -17.67 -8.46
N ALA A 162 9.52 -18.41 -7.48
CA ALA A 162 10.20 -19.57 -6.90
C ALA A 162 10.65 -20.62 -7.95
N PRO A 163 9.82 -21.01 -8.95
CA PRO A 163 10.26 -21.95 -9.98
C PRO A 163 11.41 -21.42 -10.85
N LEU A 164 11.42 -20.11 -11.14
CA LEU A 164 12.45 -19.47 -11.95
C LEU A 164 13.79 -19.45 -11.20
N VAL A 165 13.76 -19.14 -9.91
CA VAL A 165 14.96 -19.15 -9.05
C VAL A 165 15.50 -20.57 -8.90
N ASN A 166 14.64 -21.55 -8.65
CA ASN A 166 15.03 -22.96 -8.52
C ASN A 166 15.66 -23.50 -9.81
N SER A 167 15.09 -23.16 -10.96
CA SER A 167 15.62 -23.57 -12.27
C SER A 167 16.98 -22.95 -12.58
N ALA A 168 17.20 -21.69 -12.22
CA ALA A 168 18.49 -21.02 -12.38
C ALA A 168 19.58 -21.64 -11.49
N GLY A 169 19.25 -22.01 -10.25
CA GLY A 169 20.16 -22.68 -9.34
C GLY A 169 20.58 -24.08 -9.80
N SER A 170 19.68 -24.84 -10.42
CA SER A 170 19.97 -26.17 -10.97
C SER A 170 20.95 -26.10 -12.15
N LYS A 171 20.76 -25.16 -13.09
CA LYS A 171 21.66 -24.97 -14.24
C LYS A 171 23.08 -24.57 -13.84
N LYS A 172 23.24 -23.85 -12.72
CA LYS A 172 24.56 -23.42 -12.23
C LYS A 172 25.35 -24.57 -11.58
N LYS A 173 24.71 -25.66 -11.17
CA LYS A 173 25.38 -26.86 -10.62
C LYS A 173 25.83 -27.85 -11.69
N THR A 174 25.37 -27.68 -12.93
CA THR A 174 25.67 -28.59 -14.07
C THR A 174 26.76 -28.06 -15.00
N ASN A 175 27.26 -26.86 -14.74
CA ASN A 175 28.44 -26.25 -15.38
C ASN A 175 29.57 -26.14 -14.36
#